data_AF-A0A832HK33-F1
#
_entry.id   AF-A0A832HK33-F1
#
_cell.length_a   1.000
_cell.length_b   1.000
_cell.length_c   1.000
_cell.angle_alpha   90.00
_cell.angle_beta   90.00
_cell.angle_gamma   90.00
#
_symmetry.space_group_name_H-M   'P 1'
#
loop_
_entity.id
_entity.type
_entity.pdbx_description
1 polymer ?
#
loop_
_entity_poly.entity_id
_entity_poly.type
_entity_poly.pdbx_seq_one_letter_code
_entity_poly.pdbx_strand_id
1 'polypeptide(L)'
;MFMKTLRFAAVVISALLFVGVAKCAQRNRPEFIVFTGLCDASAATAIDQHHFLVASDEDSRIRIYREDTPGPPVQVFDLRDFLELDTQHPETDIEAAARVDDIVYWITSHGRNAEGKRRVSRERFFATRILRKGDTFDLVPEGRPCKSLLAAMKTHPHLRKFDLSEAATKAPKDIGGLNIEGLAAMPDGRMLIGFRNPVPESRALIVPLLNPKEVIAGAEPRLGDPILIDLGGLGIRDMVWTDRGCFIIGGPTSGKPQGKVFLWDGVSTTSRQIARLRGHNFNPEAFVLFNSPDTPKALLLSDDGTRRIDGCPCKELKDEGSRQFRAAWVDLDGE
;
A
#
# COMPACT_ATOMS: atom_id res chain seq x y z
N MET A 1 62.65 -82.58 11.19
CA MET A 1 62.70 -82.03 12.56
C MET A 1 62.18 -80.60 12.52
N PHE A 2 60.97 -80.43 13.02
CA PHE A 2 60.24 -79.22 13.45
C PHE A 2 60.62 -77.80 12.97
N MET A 3 59.54 -77.08 12.56
CA MET A 3 59.21 -75.64 12.72
C MET A 3 59.01 -74.90 11.39
N LYS A 4 57.98 -74.07 11.18
CA LYS A 4 56.73 -73.72 11.90
C LYS A 4 55.87 -72.93 10.89
N THR A 5 54.56 -73.09 11.02
CA THR A 5 53.43 -72.39 10.38
C THR A 5 53.52 -70.87 10.29
N LEU A 6 52.86 -70.26 9.28
CA LEU A 6 52.09 -69.03 9.49
C LEU A 6 50.85 -68.97 8.56
N ARG A 7 49.68 -68.80 9.18
CA ARG A 7 48.36 -68.60 8.55
C ARG A 7 48.18 -67.12 8.21
N PHE A 8 47.60 -66.81 7.05
CA PHE A 8 47.00 -65.51 6.76
C PHE A 8 45.48 -65.66 6.77
N ALA A 9 44.80 -64.92 7.66
CA ALA A 9 43.36 -64.72 7.63
C ALA A 9 43.10 -63.30 7.10
N ALA A 10 42.30 -63.20 6.03
CA ALA A 10 41.92 -61.94 5.41
C ALA A 10 40.86 -61.23 6.27
N VAL A 11 41.10 -59.95 6.59
CA VAL A 11 40.13 -59.04 7.19
C VAL A 11 39.62 -58.13 6.09
N VAL A 12 38.31 -58.17 5.82
CA VAL A 12 37.62 -57.23 4.92
C VAL A 12 37.12 -56.07 5.77
N ILE A 13 37.64 -54.87 5.52
CA ILE A 13 37.17 -53.62 6.14
C ILE A 13 36.24 -52.93 5.12
N SER A 14 34.94 -52.93 5.40
CA SER A 14 33.96 -52.08 4.67
C SER A 14 34.02 -50.66 5.23
N ALA A 15 34.48 -49.71 4.42
CA ALA A 15 34.41 -48.29 4.72
C ALA A 15 33.05 -47.72 4.26
N LEU A 16 32.17 -47.38 5.22
CA LEU A 16 30.98 -46.57 4.97
C LEU A 16 31.36 -45.08 5.04
N LEU A 17 31.37 -44.42 3.89
CA LEU A 17 31.44 -42.96 3.77
C LEU A 17 30.06 -42.36 4.05
N PHE A 18 29.87 -41.82 5.25
CA PHE A 18 28.74 -40.94 5.56
C PHE A 18 29.04 -39.54 5.00
N VAL A 19 28.49 -39.22 3.83
CA VAL A 19 28.40 -37.84 3.36
C VAL A 19 27.23 -37.18 4.10
N GLY A 20 27.55 -36.44 5.17
CA GLY A 20 26.59 -35.58 5.84
C GLY A 20 26.24 -34.39 4.95
N VAL A 21 25.10 -34.46 4.27
CA VAL A 21 24.51 -33.29 3.61
C VAL A 21 23.96 -32.40 4.72
N ALA A 22 24.67 -31.31 5.03
CA ALA A 22 24.12 -30.24 5.85
C ALA A 22 22.94 -29.62 5.10
N LYS A 23 21.71 -30.06 5.40
CA LYS A 23 20.50 -29.32 5.06
C LYS A 23 20.60 -27.98 5.77
N CYS A 24 21.01 -26.95 5.04
CA CYS A 24 20.80 -25.58 5.47
C CYS A 24 19.29 -25.47 5.73
N ALA A 25 18.90 -25.33 6.99
CA ALA A 25 17.51 -25.15 7.35
C ALA A 25 17.04 -23.87 6.65
N GLN A 26 16.24 -24.03 5.60
CA GLN A 26 15.40 -22.96 5.08
C GLN A 26 14.58 -22.49 6.28
N ARG A 27 14.95 -21.36 6.89
CA ARG A 27 14.09 -20.70 7.86
C ARG A 27 12.80 -20.41 7.11
N ASN A 28 11.74 -21.15 7.39
CA ASN A 28 10.39 -20.78 7.03
C ASN A 28 10.15 -19.41 7.66
N ARG A 29 10.41 -18.32 6.92
CA ARG A 29 9.86 -17.02 7.28
C ARG A 29 8.36 -17.22 7.36
N PRO A 30 7.67 -16.72 8.39
CA PRO A 30 6.22 -16.79 8.42
C PRO A 30 5.70 -16.19 7.11
N GLU A 31 4.69 -16.85 6.53
CA GLU A 31 4.05 -16.46 5.25
C GLU A 31 3.63 -14.99 5.25
N PHE A 32 3.33 -14.46 6.44
CA PHE A 32 3.07 -13.05 6.69
C PHE A 32 3.92 -12.53 7.85
N ILE A 33 4.36 -11.29 7.70
CA ILE A 33 4.85 -10.44 8.78
C ILE A 33 3.62 -9.82 9.44
N VAL A 34 3.59 -9.73 10.77
CA VAL A 34 2.47 -9.14 11.51
C VAL A 34 2.94 -7.88 12.22
N PHE A 35 2.19 -6.80 12.02
CA PHE A 35 2.33 -5.54 12.74
C PHE A 35 1.07 -5.30 13.59
N THR A 36 1.18 -4.50 14.64
CA THR A 36 0.08 -4.24 15.58
C THR A 36 -0.23 -2.74 15.70
N GLY A 37 -1.36 -2.38 16.31
CA GLY A 37 -1.77 -0.98 16.55
C GLY A 37 -2.74 -0.40 15.51
N LEU A 38 -3.06 -1.16 14.46
CA LEU A 38 -4.13 -0.90 13.48
C LEU A 38 -4.51 -2.21 12.78
N CYS A 39 -5.64 -2.21 12.06
CA CYS A 39 -6.11 -3.36 11.28
C CYS A 39 -6.03 -3.15 9.77
N ASP A 40 -6.27 -1.92 9.34
CA ASP A 40 -6.45 -1.56 7.94
C ASP A 40 -5.29 -0.67 7.50
N ALA A 41 -4.27 -1.28 6.90
CA ALA A 41 -3.10 -0.56 6.39
C ALA A 41 -3.38 -0.09 4.95
N SER A 42 -4.02 1.06 4.84
CA SER A 42 -4.55 1.60 3.59
C SER A 42 -3.57 2.51 2.84
N ALA A 43 -2.56 3.08 3.51
CA ALA A 43 -1.55 3.89 2.85
C ALA A 43 -0.17 3.72 3.48
N ALA A 44 0.89 3.65 2.68
CA ALA A 44 2.24 3.52 3.23
C ALA A 44 3.32 4.10 2.31
N THR A 45 4.48 4.42 2.90
CA THR A 45 5.69 4.77 2.14
C THR A 45 6.94 4.55 2.98
N ALA A 46 8.07 4.22 2.35
CA ALA A 46 9.34 4.07 3.07
C ALA A 46 9.89 5.43 3.52
N ILE A 47 10.54 5.45 4.68
CA ILE A 47 11.35 6.58 5.18
C ILE A 47 12.83 6.36 4.86
N ASP A 48 13.32 5.16 5.15
CA ASP A 48 14.68 4.73 4.85
C ASP A 48 14.69 3.21 4.60
N GLN A 49 15.84 2.54 4.73
CA GLN A 49 15.99 1.11 4.50
C GLN A 49 15.27 0.24 5.54
N HIS A 50 14.89 0.80 6.70
CA HIS A 50 14.32 0.05 7.81
C HIS A 50 12.97 0.58 8.25
N HIS A 51 12.70 1.87 8.08
CA HIS A 51 11.51 2.54 8.58
C HIS A 51 10.52 2.85 7.47
N PHE A 52 9.24 2.73 7.77
CA PHE A 52 8.16 3.09 6.86
C PHE A 52 6.97 3.68 7.61
N LEU A 53 6.27 4.59 6.94
CA LEU A 53 5.05 5.22 7.40
C LEU A 53 3.85 4.37 7.00
N VAL A 54 2.85 4.28 7.87
CA VAL A 54 1.57 3.64 7.61
C VAL A 54 0.43 4.51 8.14
N ALA A 55 -0.59 4.71 7.31
CA ALA A 55 -1.87 5.28 7.70
C ALA A 55 -2.97 4.20 7.66
N SER A 56 -4.10 4.54 8.26
CA SER A 56 -5.31 3.72 8.25
C SER A 56 -6.50 4.58 7.81
N ASP A 57 -7.46 3.95 7.16
CA ASP A 57 -8.75 4.54 6.80
C ASP A 57 -9.61 4.87 8.04
N GLU A 58 -9.44 4.11 9.12
CA GLU A 58 -10.23 4.24 10.35
C GLU A 58 -9.79 5.40 11.28
N ASP A 59 -8.62 6.02 11.08
CA ASP A 59 -8.17 7.15 11.91
C ASP A 59 -7.30 8.19 11.18
N SER A 60 -6.90 9.24 11.90
CA SER A 60 -6.10 10.36 11.37
C SER A 60 -4.66 10.34 11.89
N ARG A 61 -4.14 9.15 12.23
CA ARG A 61 -2.79 8.99 12.76
C ARG A 61 -1.88 8.34 11.73
N ILE A 62 -0.65 8.84 11.65
CA ILE A 62 0.42 8.20 10.88
C ILE A 62 1.36 7.50 11.85
N ARG A 63 1.72 6.26 11.53
CA ARG A 63 2.56 5.41 12.37
C ARG A 63 3.87 5.11 11.65
N ILE A 64 4.97 5.06 12.38
CA ILE A 64 6.25 4.56 11.87
C ILE A 64 6.43 3.14 12.37
N TYR A 65 6.72 2.23 11.46
CA TYR A 65 7.08 0.85 11.74
C TYR A 65 8.50 0.57 11.26
N ARG A 66 9.06 -0.55 11.75
CA ARG A 66 10.35 -1.08 11.31
C ARG A 66 10.17 -2.43 10.63
N GLU A 67 10.74 -2.62 9.45
CA GLU A 67 10.64 -3.88 8.72
C GLU A 67 11.38 -5.03 9.43
N ASP A 68 12.52 -4.70 10.05
CA ASP A 68 13.38 -5.65 10.75
C ASP A 68 12.90 -6.00 12.17
N THR A 69 11.95 -5.23 12.70
CA THR A 69 11.36 -5.43 14.04
C THR A 69 9.83 -5.37 13.98
N PRO A 70 9.17 -6.40 13.40
CA PRO A 70 7.72 -6.44 13.32
C PRO A 70 7.03 -6.40 14.69
N GLY A 71 5.84 -5.82 14.74
CA GLY A 71 5.07 -5.64 15.97
C GLY A 71 4.47 -4.23 16.06
N PRO A 72 4.53 -3.56 17.23
CA PRO A 72 3.92 -2.25 17.41
C PRO A 72 4.68 -1.14 16.66
N PRO A 73 4.04 0.02 16.41
CA PRO A 73 4.72 1.15 15.82
C PRO A 73 5.79 1.71 16.77
N VAL A 74 6.90 2.18 16.22
CA VAL A 74 7.96 2.85 16.99
C VAL A 74 7.62 4.31 17.27
N GLN A 75 6.78 4.93 16.45
CA GLN A 75 6.28 6.31 16.63
C GLN A 75 4.87 6.46 16.07
N VAL A 76 4.08 7.36 16.65
CA VAL A 76 2.72 7.67 16.22
C VAL A 76 2.54 9.19 16.22
N PHE A 77 1.97 9.73 15.15
CA PHE A 77 1.71 11.14 14.95
C PHE A 77 0.23 11.36 14.69
N ASP A 78 -0.39 12.27 15.44
CA ASP A 78 -1.80 12.62 15.29
C ASP A 78 -1.95 13.88 14.43
N LEU A 79 -2.73 13.78 13.35
CA LEU A 79 -2.92 14.88 12.41
C LEU A 79 -4.28 15.58 12.55
N ARG A 80 -5.13 15.22 13.53
CA ARG A 80 -6.50 15.73 13.64
C ARG A 80 -6.60 17.26 13.62
N ASP A 81 -5.73 17.92 14.38
CA ASP A 81 -5.71 19.38 14.49
C ASP A 81 -5.33 20.06 13.16
N PHE A 82 -4.46 19.42 12.38
CA PHE A 82 -4.03 19.93 11.08
C PHE A 82 -5.07 19.70 9.98
N LEU A 83 -5.81 18.59 10.03
CA LEU A 83 -6.69 18.18 8.94
C LEU A 83 -8.04 18.92 8.89
N GLU A 84 -8.31 19.81 9.86
CA GLU A 84 -9.52 20.65 9.89
C GLU A 84 -10.81 19.82 9.69
N LEU A 85 -10.98 18.84 10.57
CA LEU A 85 -12.01 17.79 10.46
C LEU A 85 -13.37 18.25 10.99
N ASP A 86 -14.43 17.65 10.46
CA ASP A 86 -15.77 17.80 11.03
C ASP A 86 -15.85 17.11 12.39
N THR A 87 -16.36 17.81 13.40
CA THR A 87 -16.36 17.30 14.79
C THR A 87 -17.36 16.17 15.02
N GLN A 88 -18.42 16.07 14.21
CA GLN A 88 -19.41 15.00 14.31
C GLN A 88 -18.99 13.75 13.54
N HIS A 89 -18.23 13.93 12.47
CA HIS A 89 -17.75 12.88 11.58
C HIS A 89 -16.26 13.08 11.24
N PRO A 90 -15.35 12.86 12.21
CA PRO A 90 -13.94 13.19 12.06
C PRO A 90 -13.13 12.19 11.24
N GLU A 91 -13.68 11.01 10.91
CA GLU A 91 -12.99 9.97 10.14
C GLU A 91 -12.45 10.50 8.81
N THR A 92 -11.14 10.34 8.61
CA THR A 92 -10.41 10.88 7.46
C THR A 92 -10.32 9.94 6.28
N ASP A 93 -10.31 8.62 6.50
CA ASP A 93 -10.26 7.65 5.39
C ASP A 93 -9.01 7.89 4.53
N ILE A 94 -7.82 7.89 5.15
CA ILE A 94 -6.53 8.09 4.46
C ILE A 94 -6.20 6.82 3.66
N GLU A 95 -5.98 6.94 2.36
CA GLU A 95 -6.06 5.78 1.44
C GLU A 95 -4.87 5.66 0.49
N ALA A 96 -4.02 6.67 0.36
CA ALA A 96 -2.76 6.51 -0.37
C ALA A 96 -1.71 7.55 0.03
N ALA A 97 -0.45 7.22 -0.24
CA ALA A 97 0.70 8.06 0.05
C ALA A 97 1.70 8.07 -1.11
N ALA A 98 2.28 9.23 -1.41
CA ALA A 98 3.36 9.38 -2.36
C ALA A 98 4.45 10.29 -1.80
N ARG A 99 5.69 9.81 -1.83
CA ARG A 99 6.84 10.53 -1.27
C ARG A 99 7.68 11.17 -2.38
N VAL A 100 8.07 12.42 -2.14
CA VAL A 100 9.08 13.17 -2.91
C VAL A 100 10.08 13.74 -1.93
N ASP A 101 11.32 13.25 -1.97
CA ASP A 101 12.39 13.60 -1.03
C ASP A 101 11.98 13.44 0.44
N ASP A 102 11.80 14.52 1.19
CA ASP A 102 11.37 14.52 2.59
C ASP A 102 9.87 14.83 2.76
N ILE A 103 9.16 15.16 1.68
CA ILE A 103 7.72 15.41 1.69
C ILE A 103 6.96 14.13 1.35
N VAL A 104 5.99 13.80 2.19
CA VAL A 104 5.00 12.76 1.90
C VAL A 104 3.66 13.43 1.66
N TYR A 105 3.10 13.22 0.49
CA TYR A 105 1.75 13.62 0.14
C TYR A 105 0.80 12.47 0.44
N TRP A 106 -0.37 12.83 0.94
CA TRP A 106 -1.40 11.92 1.38
C TRP A 106 -2.71 12.30 0.72
N ILE A 107 -3.52 11.31 0.42
CA ILE A 107 -4.86 11.51 -0.10
C ILE A 107 -5.85 10.59 0.62
N THR A 108 -7.02 11.13 0.90
CA THR A 108 -8.13 10.38 1.46
C THR A 108 -9.04 9.85 0.34
N SER A 109 -10.02 9.02 0.67
CA SER A 109 -10.85 8.35 -0.34
C SER A 109 -11.66 9.28 -1.25
N HIS A 110 -12.02 10.47 -0.75
CA HIS A 110 -13.03 11.37 -1.34
C HIS A 110 -14.40 10.70 -1.53
N GLY A 111 -14.57 9.50 -0.98
CA GLY A 111 -15.76 8.68 -1.12
C GLY A 111 -16.88 9.10 -0.18
N ARG A 112 -18.00 8.42 -0.35
CA ARG A 112 -19.09 8.40 0.63
C ARG A 112 -18.77 7.38 1.72
N ASN A 113 -19.52 7.42 2.81
CA ASN A 113 -19.50 6.27 3.72
C ASN A 113 -20.31 5.09 3.13
N ALA A 114 -20.36 3.98 3.86
CA ALA A 114 -21.07 2.77 3.43
C ALA A 114 -22.57 2.97 3.15
N GLU A 115 -23.21 3.98 3.75
CA GLU A 115 -24.62 4.33 3.49
C GLU A 115 -24.79 5.40 2.39
N GLY A 116 -23.73 5.75 1.63
CA GLY A 116 -23.80 6.75 0.57
C GLY A 116 -23.85 8.21 1.06
N LYS A 117 -23.60 8.47 2.35
CA LYS A 117 -23.62 9.82 2.93
C LYS A 117 -22.28 10.53 2.75
N ARG A 118 -22.34 11.84 2.48
CA ARG A 118 -21.15 12.68 2.38
C ARG A 118 -20.45 12.79 3.74
N ARG A 119 -19.12 12.66 3.72
CA ARG A 119 -18.23 12.89 4.85
C ARG A 119 -17.19 13.90 4.42
N VAL A 120 -17.34 15.14 4.86
CA VAL A 120 -16.44 16.24 4.45
C VAL A 120 -15.01 16.02 4.94
N SER A 121 -14.81 15.28 6.03
CA SER A 121 -13.50 14.88 6.56
C SER A 121 -12.73 13.92 5.63
N ARG A 122 -13.43 13.20 4.75
CA ARG A 122 -12.84 12.28 3.74
C ARG A 122 -12.41 12.96 2.45
N GLU A 123 -12.49 14.29 2.34
CA GLU A 123 -12.10 15.05 1.15
C GLU A 123 -10.83 15.87 1.46
N ARG A 124 -9.68 15.20 1.58
CA ARG A 124 -8.37 15.80 1.88
C ARG A 124 -7.28 15.32 0.93
N PHE A 125 -6.54 16.27 0.39
CA PHE A 125 -5.19 16.07 -0.14
C PHE A 125 -4.24 16.94 0.68
N PHE A 126 -3.21 16.37 1.28
CA PHE A 126 -2.35 17.09 2.22
C PHE A 126 -0.93 16.56 2.20
N ALA A 127 -0.02 17.20 2.93
CA ALA A 127 1.36 16.76 3.01
C ALA A 127 1.91 16.83 4.43
N THR A 128 2.90 15.99 4.69
CA THR A 128 3.76 16.03 5.86
C THR A 128 5.23 16.02 5.43
N ARG A 129 6.11 16.54 6.26
CA ARG A 129 7.56 16.54 6.08
C ARG A 129 8.21 15.64 7.13
N ILE A 130 9.08 14.74 6.67
CA ILE A 130 9.89 13.88 7.52
C ILE A 130 11.15 14.64 7.94
N LEU A 131 11.37 14.79 9.25
CA LEU A 131 12.58 15.38 9.79
C LEU A 131 13.35 14.31 10.59
N ARG A 132 14.61 14.04 10.24
CA ARG A 132 15.44 13.10 11.02
C ARG A 132 16.00 13.79 12.27
N LYS A 133 15.83 13.16 13.43
CA LYS A 133 16.35 13.60 14.73
C LYS A 133 17.17 12.47 15.37
N GLY A 134 18.41 12.31 14.92
CA GLY A 134 19.24 11.16 15.31
C GLY A 134 18.64 9.86 14.78
N ASP A 135 18.28 8.96 15.70
CA ASP A 135 17.66 7.66 15.40
C ASP A 135 16.13 7.69 15.35
N THR A 136 15.51 8.83 15.65
CA THR A 136 14.06 9.03 15.55
C THR A 136 13.71 9.99 14.44
N PHE A 137 12.42 10.06 14.12
CA PHE A 137 11.87 10.97 13.14
C PHE A 137 10.88 11.93 13.79
N ASP A 138 10.70 13.08 13.17
CA ASP A 138 9.51 13.91 13.36
C ASP A 138 8.72 13.89 12.06
N LEU A 139 7.40 14.03 12.18
CA LEU A 139 6.50 14.13 11.04
C LEU A 139 5.65 15.39 11.23
N VAL A 140 6.04 16.45 10.54
CA VAL A 140 5.39 17.76 10.70
C VAL A 140 4.45 18.03 9.52
N PRO A 141 3.26 18.60 9.74
CA PRO A 141 2.42 19.05 8.64
C PRO A 141 3.13 20.05 7.73
N GLU A 142 2.93 19.92 6.42
CA GLU A 142 3.46 20.83 5.40
C GLU A 142 2.30 21.52 4.67
N GLY A 143 2.29 22.85 4.67
CA GLY A 143 1.26 23.62 3.96
C GLY A 143 -0.11 23.56 4.64
N ARG A 144 -1.16 23.36 3.85
CA ARG A 144 -2.57 23.27 4.29
C ARG A 144 -3.29 22.12 3.56
N PRO A 145 -4.26 21.45 4.19
CA PRO A 145 -5.05 20.43 3.51
C PRO A 145 -5.94 21.03 2.42
N CYS A 146 -5.83 20.52 1.20
CA CYS A 146 -6.72 20.84 0.10
C CYS A 146 -8.04 20.09 0.22
N LYS A 147 -9.14 20.84 0.14
CA LYS A 147 -10.53 20.33 0.20
C LYS A 147 -11.30 20.47 -1.11
N SER A 148 -10.70 21.13 -2.13
CA SER A 148 -11.35 21.42 -3.41
C SER A 148 -11.03 20.42 -4.53
N LEU A 149 -10.21 19.39 -4.27
CA LEU A 149 -9.76 18.42 -5.28
C LEU A 149 -10.92 17.75 -6.03
N LEU A 150 -11.91 17.22 -5.30
CA LEU A 150 -13.07 16.59 -5.95
C LEU A 150 -13.93 17.60 -6.73
N ALA A 151 -14.01 18.86 -6.28
CA ALA A 151 -14.73 19.91 -7.00
C ALA A 151 -14.01 20.26 -8.32
N ALA A 152 -12.68 20.34 -8.31
CA ALA A 152 -11.87 20.50 -9.50
C ALA A 152 -12.08 19.33 -10.49
N MET A 153 -12.10 18.08 -9.98
CA MET A 153 -12.34 16.89 -10.81
C MET A 153 -13.72 16.91 -11.49
N LYS A 154 -14.78 17.29 -10.76
CA LYS A 154 -16.15 17.35 -11.30
C LYS A 154 -16.34 18.40 -12.38
N THR A 155 -15.56 19.48 -12.34
CA THR A 155 -15.67 20.60 -13.29
C THR A 155 -14.71 20.48 -14.48
N HIS A 156 -13.70 19.61 -14.39
CA HIS A 156 -12.72 19.41 -15.44
C HIS A 156 -13.35 18.90 -16.75
N PRO A 157 -13.16 19.59 -17.90
CA PRO A 157 -13.84 19.25 -19.15
C PRO A 157 -13.64 17.81 -19.61
N HIS A 158 -12.42 17.27 -19.48
CA HIS A 158 -12.11 15.91 -19.94
C HIS A 158 -12.57 14.81 -18.98
N LEU A 159 -12.97 15.15 -17.74
CA LEU A 159 -13.53 14.21 -16.77
C LEU A 159 -15.06 14.11 -16.84
N ARG A 160 -15.74 15.03 -17.56
CA ARG A 160 -17.21 15.07 -17.65
C ARG A 160 -17.83 13.73 -18.09
N LYS A 161 -17.16 13.01 -19.00
CA LYS A 161 -17.63 11.72 -19.52
C LYS A 161 -17.69 10.60 -18.48
N PHE A 162 -17.06 10.76 -17.32
CA PHE A 162 -17.06 9.77 -16.24
C PHE A 162 -18.12 10.04 -15.17
N ASP A 163 -18.87 11.14 -15.29
CA ASP A 163 -19.89 11.59 -14.35
C ASP A 163 -19.48 11.43 -12.86
N LEU A 164 -18.34 12.02 -12.50
CA LEU A 164 -17.86 11.99 -11.11
C LEU A 164 -18.82 12.69 -10.13
N SER A 165 -19.77 13.48 -10.63
CA SER A 165 -20.85 14.06 -9.85
C SER A 165 -21.84 12.99 -9.41
N GLU A 166 -22.31 12.15 -10.34
CA GLU A 166 -23.14 10.97 -10.04
C GLU A 166 -22.36 9.95 -9.20
N ALA A 167 -21.12 9.63 -9.56
CA ALA A 167 -20.29 8.65 -8.83
C ALA A 167 -20.12 9.03 -7.35
N ALA A 168 -19.94 10.31 -7.07
CA ALA A 168 -19.87 10.85 -5.73
C ALA A 168 -21.21 10.85 -4.97
N THR A 169 -22.29 10.23 -5.49
CA THR A 169 -23.54 10.05 -4.73
C THR A 169 -23.73 8.62 -4.22
N LYS A 170 -22.91 7.68 -4.68
CA LYS A 170 -23.03 6.25 -4.37
C LYS A 170 -22.04 5.84 -3.28
N ALA A 171 -22.30 4.72 -2.62
CA ALA A 171 -21.33 4.17 -1.67
C ALA A 171 -20.06 3.72 -2.42
N PRO A 172 -18.87 3.73 -1.79
CA PRO A 172 -17.60 3.40 -2.45
C PRO A 172 -17.56 2.03 -3.13
N LYS A 173 -18.27 1.05 -2.58
CA LYS A 173 -18.30 -0.34 -3.04
C LYS A 173 -19.35 -0.60 -4.13
N ASP A 174 -20.29 0.33 -4.32
CA ASP A 174 -21.34 0.20 -5.34
C ASP A 174 -20.76 0.43 -6.74
N ILE A 175 -21.31 -0.22 -7.76
CA ILE A 175 -20.84 -0.05 -9.14
C ILE A 175 -20.92 1.43 -9.55
N GLY A 176 -19.77 1.99 -9.92
CA GLY A 176 -19.67 3.40 -10.32
C GLY A 176 -19.68 4.39 -9.16
N GLY A 177 -19.54 3.96 -7.91
CA GLY A 177 -19.23 4.84 -6.79
C GLY A 177 -17.83 5.44 -6.88
N LEU A 178 -17.60 6.56 -6.20
CA LEU A 178 -16.29 7.21 -6.16
C LEU A 178 -15.49 6.73 -4.95
N ASN A 179 -14.28 6.22 -5.20
CA ASN A 179 -13.26 5.94 -4.19
C ASN A 179 -11.85 6.07 -4.78
N ILE A 180 -11.02 6.88 -4.14
CA ILE A 180 -9.59 7.07 -4.46
C ILE A 180 -8.77 6.21 -3.50
N GLU A 181 -7.86 5.40 -4.04
CA GLU A 181 -6.97 4.54 -3.25
C GLU A 181 -5.56 4.47 -3.85
N GLY A 182 -5.26 5.27 -4.89
CA GLY A 182 -3.94 5.31 -5.50
C GLY A 182 -3.36 6.70 -5.49
N LEU A 183 -2.08 6.81 -5.12
CA LEU A 183 -1.31 8.04 -5.26
C LEU A 183 0.15 7.70 -5.59
N ALA A 184 0.64 8.17 -6.74
CA ALA A 184 2.04 8.00 -7.11
C ALA A 184 2.67 9.34 -7.51
N ALA A 185 3.90 9.58 -7.05
CA ALA A 185 4.69 10.74 -7.48
C ALA A 185 5.41 10.44 -8.80
N MET A 186 5.33 11.35 -9.76
CA MET A 186 6.05 11.27 -11.02
C MET A 186 7.41 11.99 -10.95
N PRO A 187 8.40 11.58 -11.75
CA PRO A 187 9.72 12.22 -11.78
C PRO A 187 9.70 13.71 -12.16
N ASP A 188 8.65 14.16 -12.85
CA ASP A 188 8.47 15.57 -13.25
C ASP A 188 7.74 16.43 -12.21
N GLY A 189 7.51 15.90 -11.01
CA GLY A 189 6.87 16.60 -9.89
C GLY A 189 5.34 16.58 -9.90
N ARG A 190 4.72 15.94 -10.91
CA ARG A 190 3.27 15.69 -10.91
C ARG A 190 2.91 14.51 -10.00
N MET A 191 1.63 14.34 -9.73
CA MET A 191 1.09 13.14 -9.09
C MET A 191 0.06 12.47 -9.95
N LEU A 192 -0.05 11.15 -9.82
CA LEU A 192 -1.10 10.35 -10.40
C LEU A 192 -2.06 9.94 -9.28
N ILE A 193 -3.34 10.27 -9.44
CA ILE A 193 -4.40 9.89 -8.52
C ILE A 193 -5.17 8.73 -9.12
N GLY A 194 -5.12 7.57 -8.47
CA GLY A 194 -5.74 6.32 -8.93
C GLY A 194 -7.07 6.04 -8.22
N PHE A 195 -8.05 5.58 -9.00
CA PHE A 195 -9.39 5.29 -8.49
C PHE A 195 -9.59 3.78 -8.34
N ARG A 196 -10.03 3.37 -7.14
CA ARG A 196 -10.62 2.04 -6.93
C ARG A 196 -11.96 1.92 -7.63
N ASN A 197 -12.70 3.02 -7.69
CA ASN A 197 -13.99 3.15 -8.35
C ASN A 197 -14.21 4.64 -8.69
N PRO A 198 -14.79 5.02 -9.85
CA PRO A 198 -15.34 4.18 -10.92
C PRO A 198 -14.27 3.44 -11.74
N VAL A 199 -14.71 2.38 -12.44
CA VAL A 199 -13.91 1.64 -13.43
C VAL A 199 -14.58 1.78 -14.81
N PRO A 200 -14.53 2.99 -15.42
CA PRO A 200 -15.24 3.28 -16.66
C PRO A 200 -14.69 2.43 -17.82
N GLU A 201 -15.59 1.94 -18.68
CA GLU A 201 -15.21 1.10 -19.83
C GLU A 201 -14.39 -0.14 -19.44
N SER A 202 -14.59 -0.66 -18.21
CA SER A 202 -13.81 -1.75 -17.63
C SER A 202 -12.30 -1.46 -17.51
N ARG A 203 -11.92 -0.18 -17.49
CA ARG A 203 -10.55 0.30 -17.32
C ARG A 203 -10.42 1.11 -16.04
N ALA A 204 -9.26 1.02 -15.40
CA ALA A 204 -8.95 1.82 -14.22
C ALA A 204 -8.74 3.29 -14.62
N LEU A 205 -9.27 4.19 -13.81
CA LEU A 205 -9.16 5.64 -14.00
C LEU A 205 -8.00 6.20 -13.19
N ILE A 206 -7.15 6.99 -13.85
CA ILE A 206 -6.10 7.79 -13.24
C ILE A 206 -6.28 9.25 -13.65
N VAL A 207 -6.10 10.17 -12.69
CA VAL A 207 -6.15 11.62 -12.93
C VAL A 207 -4.84 12.26 -12.49
N PRO A 208 -4.07 12.87 -13.41
CA PRO A 208 -2.87 13.62 -13.05
C PRO A 208 -3.20 14.90 -12.27
N LEU A 209 -2.55 15.12 -11.14
CA LEU A 209 -2.47 16.41 -10.45
C LEU A 209 -1.16 17.10 -10.83
N LEU A 210 -1.27 18.24 -11.50
CA LEU A 210 -0.14 18.91 -12.15
C LEU A 210 0.65 19.83 -11.23
N ASN A 211 0.10 20.18 -10.06
CA ASN A 211 0.64 21.22 -9.18
C ASN A 211 0.53 20.87 -7.68
N PRO A 212 0.93 19.67 -7.24
CA PRO A 212 0.69 19.22 -5.87
C PRO A 212 1.33 20.14 -4.82
N LYS A 213 2.51 20.70 -5.10
CA LYS A 213 3.22 21.63 -4.22
C LYS A 213 2.45 22.94 -4.04
N GLU A 214 1.91 23.51 -5.11
CA GLU A 214 1.12 24.73 -5.01
C GLU A 214 -0.24 24.46 -4.36
N VAL A 215 -0.82 23.28 -4.57
CA VAL A 215 -2.08 22.89 -3.91
C VAL A 215 -1.95 22.87 -2.40
N ILE A 216 -0.89 22.25 -1.85
CA ILE A 216 -0.65 22.29 -0.40
C ILE A 216 -0.26 23.70 0.08
N ALA A 217 0.17 24.60 -0.81
CA ALA A 217 0.37 26.02 -0.50
C ALA A 217 -0.93 26.86 -0.60
N GLY A 218 -2.06 26.24 -0.96
CA GLY A 218 -3.38 26.87 -1.01
C GLY A 218 -3.84 27.31 -2.41
N ALA A 219 -3.14 26.91 -3.48
CA ALA A 219 -3.63 27.12 -4.85
C ALA A 219 -4.70 26.09 -5.23
N GLU A 220 -5.51 26.41 -6.25
CA GLU A 220 -6.47 25.44 -6.79
C GLU A 220 -5.78 24.28 -7.52
N PRO A 221 -6.32 23.06 -7.44
CA PRO A 221 -5.83 21.91 -8.19
C PRO A 221 -5.93 22.11 -9.70
N ARG A 222 -4.79 21.94 -10.39
CA ARG A 222 -4.69 21.86 -11.85
C ARG A 222 -4.60 20.39 -12.23
N LEU A 223 -5.60 19.89 -12.94
CA LEU A 223 -5.68 18.50 -13.35
C LEU A 223 -5.22 18.35 -14.80
N GLY A 224 -4.63 17.20 -15.11
CA GLY A 224 -4.28 16.80 -16.47
C GLY A 224 -5.36 15.97 -17.13
N ASP A 225 -5.04 15.49 -18.33
CA ASP A 225 -5.92 14.58 -19.07
C ASP A 225 -6.05 13.24 -18.33
N PRO A 226 -7.28 12.69 -18.19
CA PRO A 226 -7.47 11.42 -17.55
C PRO A 226 -6.91 10.27 -18.36
N ILE A 227 -6.36 9.29 -17.67
CA ILE A 227 -5.73 8.11 -18.24
C ILE A 227 -6.61 6.91 -17.89
N LEU A 228 -6.91 6.08 -18.91
CA LEU A 228 -7.59 4.80 -18.74
C LEU A 228 -6.64 3.66 -19.05
N ILE A 229 -6.39 2.82 -18.06
CA ILE A 229 -5.50 1.65 -18.20
C ILE A 229 -6.28 0.35 -18.03
N ASP A 230 -5.92 -0.65 -18.83
CA ASP A 230 -6.49 -1.98 -18.73
C ASP A 230 -5.81 -2.78 -17.60
N LEU A 231 -6.57 -3.01 -16.52
CA LEU A 231 -6.25 -3.92 -15.42
C LEU A 231 -7.18 -5.15 -15.40
N GLY A 232 -7.91 -5.40 -16.49
CA GLY A 232 -8.89 -6.48 -16.60
C GLY A 232 -10.16 -6.23 -15.77
N GLY A 233 -10.72 -5.02 -15.81
CA GLY A 233 -11.92 -4.65 -15.05
C GLY A 233 -11.69 -4.37 -13.57
N LEU A 234 -10.43 -4.27 -13.13
CA LEU A 234 -10.06 -3.94 -11.75
C LEU A 234 -9.84 -2.43 -11.59
N GLY A 235 -10.18 -1.92 -10.41
CA GLY A 235 -9.79 -0.57 -9.98
C GLY A 235 -8.44 -0.61 -9.27
N ILE A 236 -7.92 0.56 -8.94
CA ILE A 236 -6.61 0.75 -8.30
C ILE A 236 -6.76 0.71 -6.78
N ARG A 237 -5.91 -0.06 -6.10
CA ARG A 237 -5.82 -0.18 -4.63
C ARG A 237 -4.59 0.51 -4.04
N ASP A 238 -3.54 0.62 -4.83
CA ASP A 238 -2.38 1.46 -4.54
C ASP A 238 -1.51 1.57 -5.81
N MET A 239 -0.63 2.56 -5.85
CA MET A 239 0.30 2.80 -6.94
C MET A 239 1.64 3.32 -6.43
N VAL A 240 2.73 2.85 -7.03
CA VAL A 240 4.07 3.40 -6.78
C VAL A 240 4.83 3.53 -8.08
N TRP A 241 5.46 4.69 -8.31
CA TRP A 241 6.27 4.93 -9.49
C TRP A 241 7.74 4.63 -9.22
N THR A 242 8.41 4.03 -10.20
CA THR A 242 9.84 3.69 -10.19
C THR A 242 10.45 4.02 -11.56
N ASP A 243 11.76 3.84 -11.69
CA ASP A 243 12.48 3.89 -12.97
C ASP A 243 11.98 2.84 -13.98
N ARG A 244 11.42 1.73 -13.52
CA ARG A 244 10.80 0.68 -14.37
C ARG A 244 9.39 1.02 -14.85
N GLY A 245 8.79 2.08 -14.32
CA GLY A 245 7.38 2.43 -14.51
C GLY A 245 6.58 2.34 -13.21
N CYS A 246 5.27 2.30 -13.32
CA CYS A 246 4.34 2.29 -12.20
C CYS A 246 3.89 0.88 -11.84
N PHE A 247 4.19 0.45 -10.61
CA PHE A 247 3.58 -0.73 -10.02
C PHE A 247 2.22 -0.39 -9.43
N ILE A 248 1.24 -1.26 -9.66
CA ILE A 248 -0.17 -1.01 -9.32
C ILE A 248 -0.74 -2.26 -8.65
N ILE A 249 -1.37 -2.11 -7.49
CA ILE A 249 -2.27 -3.13 -6.95
C ILE A 249 -3.64 -2.89 -7.59
N GLY A 250 -4.10 -3.85 -8.40
CA GLY A 250 -5.45 -3.84 -8.96
C GLY A 250 -6.38 -4.73 -8.15
N GLY A 251 -7.59 -4.27 -7.83
CA GLY A 251 -8.58 -5.05 -7.09
C GLY A 251 -10.04 -4.78 -7.51
N PRO A 252 -10.99 -5.68 -7.20
CA PRO A 252 -12.41 -5.49 -7.52
C PRO A 252 -13.01 -4.34 -6.73
N THR A 253 -13.94 -3.57 -7.30
CA THR A 253 -14.64 -2.47 -6.60
C THR A 253 -15.34 -2.94 -5.30
N SER A 254 -15.80 -4.19 -5.24
CA SER A 254 -16.44 -4.76 -4.05
C SER A 254 -15.54 -4.91 -2.82
N GLY A 255 -14.21 -4.87 -2.96
CA GLY A 255 -13.28 -5.13 -1.85
C GLY A 255 -13.05 -6.60 -1.53
N LYS A 256 -13.36 -7.51 -2.46
CA LYS A 256 -13.03 -8.93 -2.30
C LYS A 256 -11.52 -9.13 -2.50
N PRO A 257 -10.86 -10.03 -1.72
CA PRO A 257 -9.42 -10.28 -1.78
C PRO A 257 -9.04 -11.06 -3.06
N GLN A 258 -9.01 -10.34 -4.17
CA GLN A 258 -8.67 -10.85 -5.51
C GLN A 258 -7.64 -9.93 -6.18
N GLY A 259 -6.77 -9.34 -5.36
CA GLY A 259 -5.74 -8.40 -5.79
C GLY A 259 -4.74 -9.01 -6.77
N LYS A 260 -4.29 -8.20 -7.72
CA LYS A 260 -3.22 -8.53 -8.66
C LYS A 260 -2.23 -7.38 -8.70
N VAL A 261 -0.97 -7.68 -8.97
CA VAL A 261 0.04 -6.65 -9.18
C VAL A 261 0.29 -6.49 -10.68
N PHE A 262 0.32 -5.25 -11.13
CA PHE A 262 0.59 -4.87 -12.51
C PHE A 262 1.80 -3.94 -12.57
N LEU A 263 2.50 -3.95 -13.70
CA LEU A 263 3.47 -2.94 -14.10
C LEU A 263 2.90 -2.19 -15.33
N TRP A 264 2.85 -0.88 -15.22
CA TRP A 264 2.44 0.04 -16.27
C TRP A 264 3.60 0.97 -16.66
N ASP A 265 3.76 1.22 -17.95
CA ASP A 265 4.88 2.01 -18.50
C ASP A 265 4.70 3.53 -18.35
N GLY A 266 3.52 3.97 -17.90
CA GLY A 266 3.20 5.39 -17.74
C GLY A 266 2.55 6.07 -18.94
N VAL A 267 2.41 5.37 -20.07
CA VAL A 267 2.01 5.96 -21.35
C VAL A 267 0.95 5.11 -22.06
N SER A 268 1.12 3.79 -22.07
CA SER A 268 0.22 2.86 -22.74
C SER A 268 -1.14 2.78 -22.05
N THR A 269 -2.16 2.33 -22.80
CA THR A 269 -3.45 1.96 -22.23
C THR A 269 -3.47 0.54 -21.67
N THR A 270 -2.38 -0.22 -21.82
CA THR A 270 -2.25 -1.60 -21.34
C THR A 270 -1.25 -1.70 -20.20
N SER A 271 -1.41 -2.71 -19.35
CA SER A 271 -0.47 -3.04 -18.28
C SER A 271 -0.02 -4.50 -18.38
N ARG A 272 1.10 -4.85 -17.75
CA ARG A 272 1.58 -6.22 -17.62
C ARG A 272 1.29 -6.72 -16.21
N GLN A 273 0.49 -7.77 -16.07
CA GLN A 273 0.29 -8.43 -14.77
C GLN A 273 1.58 -9.17 -14.39
N ILE A 274 2.19 -8.82 -13.25
CA ILE A 274 3.48 -9.39 -12.80
C ILE A 274 3.32 -10.41 -11.69
N ALA A 275 2.27 -10.30 -10.86
CA ALA A 275 2.02 -11.24 -9.80
C ALA A 275 0.52 -11.42 -9.55
N ARG A 276 0.14 -12.63 -9.11
CA ARG A 276 -1.19 -12.88 -8.52
C ARG A 276 -1.01 -13.13 -7.04
N LEU A 277 -1.79 -12.42 -6.24
CA LEU A 277 -1.78 -12.54 -4.79
C LEU A 277 -2.80 -13.63 -4.43
N ARG A 278 -2.43 -14.89 -4.63
CA ARG A 278 -3.30 -16.06 -4.40
C ARG A 278 -3.14 -16.60 -2.98
N GLY A 279 -4.24 -17.08 -2.39
CA GLY A 279 -4.19 -18.22 -1.44
C GLY A 279 -4.51 -17.97 0.04
N HIS A 280 -4.51 -16.73 0.56
CA HIS A 280 -4.32 -16.56 2.00
C HIS A 280 -5.21 -15.50 2.70
N ASN A 281 -6.40 -15.24 2.16
CA ASN A 281 -7.30 -14.19 2.70
C ASN A 281 -6.59 -12.83 2.88
N PHE A 282 -5.60 -12.52 2.04
CA PHE A 282 -4.76 -11.34 2.13
C PHE A 282 -5.32 -10.28 1.16
N ASN A 283 -5.67 -9.09 1.66
CA ASN A 283 -6.26 -8.00 0.90
C ASN A 283 -5.27 -6.82 0.84
N PRO A 284 -4.31 -6.84 -0.09
CA PRO A 284 -3.26 -5.83 -0.19
C PRO A 284 -3.84 -4.47 -0.62
N GLU A 285 -3.55 -3.43 0.17
CA GLU A 285 -4.01 -2.05 -0.09
C GLU A 285 -2.88 -1.01 0.01
N ALA A 286 -1.64 -1.42 0.30
CA ALA A 286 -0.49 -0.52 0.22
C ALA A 286 0.82 -1.22 -0.19
N PHE A 287 1.70 -0.47 -0.87
CA PHE A 287 3.09 -0.79 -1.16
C PHE A 287 4.05 -0.08 -0.20
N VAL A 288 5.15 -0.75 0.13
CA VAL A 288 6.36 -0.11 0.63
C VAL A 288 7.55 -0.60 -0.20
N LEU A 289 8.17 0.33 -0.93
CA LEU A 289 9.44 0.09 -1.61
C LEU A 289 10.59 0.61 -0.75
N PHE A 290 11.37 -0.30 -0.19
CA PHE A 290 12.64 0.04 0.44
C PHE A 290 13.69 0.14 -0.66
N ASN A 291 14.43 1.25 -0.73
CA ASN A 291 15.46 1.46 -1.76
C ASN A 291 16.45 0.28 -1.82
N SER A 292 16.29 -0.59 -2.82
CA SER A 292 17.21 -1.67 -3.17
C SER A 292 17.39 -1.66 -4.69
N PRO A 293 18.49 -1.10 -5.21
CA PRO A 293 18.73 -0.95 -6.65
C PRO A 293 18.76 -2.28 -7.42
N ASP A 294 19.12 -3.38 -6.74
CA ASP A 294 19.46 -4.63 -7.42
C ASP A 294 18.31 -5.64 -7.50
N THR A 295 17.29 -5.50 -6.64
CA THR A 295 16.07 -6.33 -6.65
C THR A 295 14.91 -5.53 -6.03
N PRO A 296 13.96 -5.00 -6.81
CA PRO A 296 12.80 -4.31 -6.26
C PRO A 296 11.90 -5.34 -5.58
N LYS A 297 12.04 -5.44 -4.27
CA LYS A 297 11.08 -6.13 -3.41
C LYS A 297 10.14 -5.09 -2.82
N ALA A 298 8.86 -5.36 -2.88
CA ALA A 298 7.86 -4.57 -2.18
C ALA A 298 7.35 -5.33 -0.97
N LEU A 299 7.16 -4.60 0.13
CA LEU A 299 6.34 -5.08 1.22
C LEU A 299 4.90 -4.63 0.94
N LEU A 300 4.01 -5.60 0.73
CA LEU A 300 2.58 -5.35 0.59
C LEU A 300 1.95 -5.35 1.98
N LEU A 301 1.07 -4.40 2.27
CA LEU A 301 0.32 -4.32 3.52
C LEU A 301 -1.16 -4.65 3.27
N SER A 302 -1.79 -5.38 4.19
CA SER A 302 -3.18 -5.82 4.07
C SER A 302 -4.15 -4.90 4.80
N ASP A 303 -5.32 -4.68 4.22
CA ASP A 303 -6.57 -4.52 4.97
C ASP A 303 -6.88 -5.86 5.64
N ASP A 304 -6.94 -5.84 6.97
CA ASP A 304 -7.29 -6.97 7.82
C ASP A 304 -8.42 -6.62 8.81
N GLY A 305 -9.16 -5.52 8.59
CA GLY A 305 -10.21 -5.03 9.48
C GLY A 305 -11.30 -6.07 9.75
N THR A 306 -11.63 -6.87 8.73
CA THR A 306 -12.61 -7.97 8.83
C THR A 306 -11.99 -9.31 9.23
N ARG A 307 -10.66 -9.43 9.28
CA ARG A 307 -9.97 -10.64 9.73
C ARG A 307 -10.29 -10.89 11.19
N ARG A 308 -10.66 -12.13 11.53
CA ARG A 308 -10.95 -12.51 12.91
C ARG A 308 -9.66 -12.81 13.67
N ILE A 309 -9.50 -12.19 14.83
CA ILE A 309 -8.47 -12.45 15.84
C ILE A 309 -9.22 -12.97 17.07
N ASP A 310 -8.96 -14.21 17.46
CA ASP A 310 -9.67 -14.91 18.54
C ASP A 310 -11.20 -14.84 18.41
N GLY A 311 -11.68 -14.93 17.17
CA GLY A 311 -13.11 -14.90 16.85
C GLY A 311 -13.72 -13.49 16.71
N CYS A 312 -13.01 -12.42 17.05
CA CYS A 312 -13.48 -11.03 16.91
C CYS A 312 -12.89 -10.39 15.64
N PRO A 313 -13.70 -9.73 14.77
CA PRO A 313 -13.15 -8.92 13.69
C PRO A 313 -12.15 -7.90 14.21
N CYS A 314 -11.00 -7.75 13.54
CA CYS A 314 -9.90 -6.92 14.01
C CYS A 314 -10.36 -5.50 14.37
N LYS A 315 -11.16 -4.86 13.50
CA LYS A 315 -11.64 -3.49 13.72
C LYS A 315 -12.60 -3.33 14.91
N GLU A 316 -13.20 -4.44 15.36
CA GLU A 316 -14.08 -4.47 16.53
C GLU A 316 -13.31 -4.67 17.84
N LEU A 317 -11.99 -4.94 17.78
CA LEU A 317 -11.15 -5.04 18.96
C LEU A 317 -11.04 -3.67 19.65
N LYS A 318 -11.36 -3.67 20.95
CA LYS A 318 -11.31 -2.48 21.81
C LYS A 318 -9.88 -2.10 22.18
N ASP A 319 -9.01 -3.08 22.37
CA ASP A 319 -7.60 -2.85 22.63
C ASP A 319 -6.86 -2.63 21.30
N GLU A 320 -6.35 -1.41 21.11
CA GLU A 320 -5.57 -1.06 19.93
C GLU A 320 -4.29 -1.91 19.80
N GLY A 321 -3.67 -2.30 20.92
CA GLY A 321 -2.46 -3.14 20.91
C GLY A 321 -2.70 -4.55 20.35
N SER A 322 -3.94 -5.02 20.43
CA SER A 322 -4.38 -6.31 19.89
C SER A 322 -4.82 -6.24 18.42
N ARG A 323 -4.99 -5.04 17.86
CA ARG A 323 -5.27 -4.85 16.42
C ARG A 323 -4.04 -5.18 15.62
N GLN A 324 -4.22 -5.89 14.50
CA GLN A 324 -3.12 -6.41 13.70
C GLN A 324 -3.42 -6.32 12.21
N PHE A 325 -2.42 -5.95 11.43
CA PHE A 325 -2.42 -6.12 9.97
C PHE A 325 -1.25 -7.00 9.55
N ARG A 326 -1.45 -7.75 8.46
CA ARG A 326 -0.43 -8.58 7.84
C ARG A 326 0.30 -7.83 6.74
N ALA A 327 1.55 -8.19 6.55
CA ALA A 327 2.37 -7.76 5.43
C ALA A 327 3.07 -8.96 4.76
N ALA A 328 3.33 -8.87 3.47
CA ALA A 328 3.99 -9.90 2.69
C ALA A 328 4.99 -9.29 1.71
N TRP A 329 6.16 -9.91 1.59
CA TRP A 329 7.13 -9.54 0.56
C TRP A 329 6.70 -10.11 -0.78
N VAL A 330 6.76 -9.28 -1.82
CA VAL A 330 6.59 -9.69 -3.21
C VAL A 330 7.79 -9.26 -4.03
N ASP A 331 8.29 -10.17 -4.85
CA ASP A 331 9.31 -9.88 -5.84
C ASP A 331 8.65 -9.19 -7.04
N LEU A 332 9.14 -8.00 -7.41
CA LEU A 332 8.59 -7.23 -8.53
C LEU A 332 9.28 -7.53 -9.87
N ASP A 333 10.21 -8.49 -9.89
CA ASP A 333 10.96 -8.84 -11.10
C ASP A 333 10.11 -9.57 -12.15
N GLY A 334 9.00 -10.17 -11.73
CA GLY A 334 7.99 -10.70 -12.65
C GLY A 334 8.44 -11.93 -13.44
N GLU A 335 9.35 -12.74 -12.88
CA GLU A 335 9.66 -14.10 -13.32
C GLU A 335 8.98 -15.16 -12.45
#